data_AF-A0AAD8RXF7-F1
#
_entry.id   AF-A0AAD8RXF7-F1
#
_cell.length_a   1.000
_cell.length_b   1.000
_cell.length_c   1.000
_cell.angle_alpha   90.00
_cell.angle_beta   90.00
_cell.angle_gamma   90.00
#
_symmetry.space_group_name_H-M   'P 1'
#
loop_
_entity.id
_entity.type
_entity.pdbx_description
1 polymer ?
#
loop_
_entity_poly.entity_id
_entity_poly.type
_entity_poly.pdbx_seq_one_letter_code
_entity_poly.pdbx_strand_id
1 'polypeptide(L)'
;MAAEAADSVHPADPPEKDCFGDPPVLPLSPPPSPIPRPSPPPPPSTASPSSARTLPVFERDVFLGNVDVFLPPGTPLSGSGVFPSNEIRISRRSPASSRCPPLAVLQVISAYSLRCKLHENTLDLHPGSVLLGNLHSTCWNQRMTAVVEAGGEELHLVAMQSKVKGVPSFWCWSAQKGLYTACLGMLNQRRLAIVFDLDQTLVSCYNEQTFKTLMKKIESSLENPELDDATQLALRNQLSNVSKDHIFLKDFVEKRAITVDDEVVRSQDEKSMLHKPGGLRQVIVRPVIRVPTRNAVLTCLDPTDAESSYFANIRPGWDDLKSCLITANGFRRYKVYVCTMAGRYYALEAWRLLDPEGRLISSEEISQRLICVRQGSKKSLQHVFRKSLCHPNMAIVIDDRLDVWDEKDKRHVHNLPAYNPSVATEDKVVHGPNALQIVRSITRKVQKGFFSEFDGMLLKAVDELMYENDVLDLPCTPDVGDYLQLRIGLVGLSKK
;
A
#
# COMPACT_ATOMS: atom_id res chain seq x y z
N MET A 1 55.09 0.42 -25.56
CA MET A 1 54.14 -0.10 -26.57
C MET A 1 52.84 -0.39 -25.82
N ALA A 2 52.01 0.62 -25.58
CA ALA A 2 51.10 1.27 -26.52
C ALA A 2 49.85 0.42 -26.80
N ALA A 3 48.73 0.78 -26.14
CA ALA A 3 47.42 0.96 -26.75
C ALA A 3 46.42 1.42 -25.67
N GLU A 4 46.11 2.73 -25.70
CA GLU A 4 44.98 3.38 -25.05
C GLU A 4 43.69 3.18 -25.87
N ALA A 5 42.54 3.11 -25.17
CA ALA A 5 41.20 3.57 -25.56
C ALA A 5 40.37 3.58 -24.26
N ALA A 6 39.96 4.71 -23.65
CA ALA A 6 38.95 5.70 -24.08
C ALA A 6 37.60 5.05 -24.45
N ASP A 7 36.41 5.46 -24.01
CA ASP A 7 35.91 6.44 -23.05
C ASP A 7 34.37 6.20 -23.01
N SER A 8 33.66 6.39 -21.89
CA SER A 8 32.25 6.83 -21.85
C SER A 8 31.73 6.95 -20.41
N VAL A 9 32.13 8.03 -19.74
CA VAL A 9 31.42 8.59 -18.58
C VAL A 9 30.47 9.66 -19.12
N HIS A 10 29.16 9.48 -18.90
CA HIS A 10 28.18 10.56 -19.12
C HIS A 10 27.97 11.38 -17.84
N PRO A 11 27.64 12.68 -17.98
CA PRO A 11 28.14 13.71 -17.09
C PRO A 11 27.19 14.08 -15.94
N ALA A 12 27.79 14.73 -14.95
CA ALA A 12 27.17 15.37 -13.81
C ALA A 12 26.26 16.56 -14.21
N ASP A 13 25.16 16.71 -13.48
CA ASP A 13 24.23 17.85 -13.59
C ASP A 13 24.88 19.17 -13.09
N PRO A 14 24.60 20.32 -13.74
CA PRO A 14 25.13 21.62 -13.36
C PRO A 14 24.33 22.29 -12.22
N PRO A 15 24.88 23.33 -11.57
CA PRO A 15 24.25 23.99 -10.42
C PRO A 15 23.16 24.99 -10.87
N GLU A 16 22.02 24.96 -10.18
CA GLU A 16 20.90 25.91 -10.40
C GLU A 16 21.25 27.32 -9.88
N LYS A 17 21.00 28.32 -10.72
CA LYS A 17 21.02 29.75 -10.42
C LYS A 17 19.59 30.28 -10.36
N ASP A 18 19.32 31.11 -9.35
CA ASP A 18 18.13 31.97 -9.24
C ASP A 18 17.99 32.90 -10.45
N CYS A 19 16.78 33.02 -11.00
CA CYS A 19 16.31 34.17 -11.77
C CYS A 19 14.79 34.31 -11.62
N PHE A 20 14.37 35.42 -11.00
CA PHE A 20 13.01 35.97 -11.04
C PHE A 20 12.62 36.33 -12.48
N GLY A 21 11.39 36.01 -12.88
CA GLY A 21 10.76 36.49 -14.11
C GLY A 21 9.25 36.29 -14.05
N ASP A 22 8.49 37.38 -14.27
CA ASP A 22 7.03 37.44 -14.20
C ASP A 22 6.32 36.52 -15.22
N PRO A 23 5.10 36.03 -14.91
CA PRO A 23 4.36 35.12 -15.79
C PRO A 23 3.73 35.86 -16.99
N PRO A 24 3.64 35.23 -18.18
CA PRO A 24 2.95 35.81 -19.32
C PRO A 24 1.42 35.67 -19.19
N VAL A 25 0.72 36.74 -19.57
CA VAL A 25 -0.74 36.81 -19.66
C VAL A 25 -1.22 36.01 -20.87
N LEU A 26 -2.09 35.01 -20.66
CA LEU A 26 -2.77 34.25 -21.71
C LEU A 26 -4.09 34.94 -22.13
N PRO A 27 -4.44 34.97 -23.43
CA PRO A 27 -5.71 35.54 -23.88
C PRO A 27 -6.90 34.59 -23.61
N LEU A 28 -8.04 35.19 -23.26
CA LEU A 28 -9.33 34.55 -22.97
C LEU A 28 -9.90 33.78 -24.18
N SER A 29 -10.27 32.51 -23.96
CA SER A 29 -11.00 31.68 -24.92
C SER A 29 -12.46 32.13 -25.09
N PRO A 30 -13.06 32.04 -26.29
CA PRO A 30 -14.47 32.36 -26.52
C PRO A 30 -15.42 31.29 -25.94
N PRO A 31 -16.71 31.64 -25.70
CA PRO A 31 -17.67 30.76 -25.02
C PRO A 31 -18.11 29.57 -25.91
N PRO A 32 -18.51 28.44 -25.30
CA PRO A 32 -18.89 27.23 -26.03
C PRO A 32 -20.27 27.37 -26.69
N SER A 33 -20.40 26.80 -27.89
CA SER A 33 -21.66 26.69 -28.63
C SER A 33 -22.62 25.65 -27.99
N PRO A 34 -23.95 25.79 -28.16
CA PRO A 34 -24.93 24.95 -27.48
C PRO A 34 -24.97 23.50 -28.02
N ILE A 35 -25.10 22.56 -27.09
CA ILE A 35 -25.13 21.10 -27.31
C ILE A 35 -26.47 20.69 -27.95
N PRO A 36 -26.50 19.92 -29.06
CA PRO A 36 -27.73 19.39 -29.61
C PRO A 36 -28.27 18.23 -28.77
N ARG A 37 -29.60 18.18 -28.65
CA ARG A 37 -30.37 17.25 -27.82
C ARG A 37 -30.21 15.79 -28.32
N PRO A 38 -30.05 14.77 -27.45
CA PRO A 38 -29.88 13.39 -27.88
C PRO A 38 -31.17 12.78 -28.43
N SER A 39 -31.06 12.02 -29.52
CA SER A 39 -32.14 11.22 -30.10
C SER A 39 -32.44 9.97 -29.25
N PRO A 40 -33.69 9.47 -29.27
CA PRO A 40 -34.09 8.30 -28.47
C PRO A 40 -33.42 7.02 -28.98
N PRO A 41 -33.15 6.04 -28.09
CA PRO A 41 -32.47 4.80 -28.45
C PRO A 41 -33.36 3.91 -29.34
N PRO A 42 -32.77 3.13 -30.27
CA PRO A 42 -33.51 2.15 -31.04
C PRO A 42 -33.94 0.96 -30.16
N PRO A 43 -34.99 0.21 -30.57
CA PRO A 43 -35.43 -0.98 -29.83
C PRO A 43 -34.35 -2.08 -29.85
N PRO A 44 -34.36 -3.00 -28.87
CA PRO A 44 -33.34 -4.03 -28.74
C PRO A 44 -33.37 -4.96 -29.96
N SER A 45 -32.31 -4.92 -30.76
CA SER A 45 -32.07 -5.88 -31.83
C SER A 45 -31.66 -7.22 -31.23
N THR A 46 -32.37 -8.29 -31.58
CA THR A 46 -31.92 -9.67 -31.40
C THR A 46 -30.67 -9.89 -32.24
N ALA A 47 -29.50 -9.69 -31.63
CA ALA A 47 -28.21 -9.94 -32.26
C ALA A 47 -27.97 -11.45 -32.36
N SER A 48 -27.75 -11.93 -33.58
CA SER A 48 -27.11 -13.21 -33.87
C SER A 48 -25.71 -13.27 -33.22
N PRO A 49 -25.21 -14.45 -32.83
CA PRO A 49 -23.93 -14.56 -32.15
C PRO A 49 -22.81 -14.02 -33.05
N SER A 50 -22.01 -13.12 -32.47
CA SER A 50 -20.79 -12.59 -33.07
C SER A 50 -19.87 -13.73 -33.52
N SER A 51 -19.16 -13.54 -34.64
CA SER A 51 -18.24 -14.52 -35.21
C SER A 51 -17.20 -14.97 -34.18
N ALA A 52 -17.37 -16.16 -33.63
CA ALA A 52 -16.41 -16.74 -32.69
C ALA A 52 -15.16 -17.18 -33.45
N ARG A 53 -13.99 -16.80 -32.95
CA ARG A 53 -12.70 -17.28 -33.46
C ARG A 53 -12.28 -18.51 -32.65
N THR A 54 -12.00 -19.61 -33.32
CA THR A 54 -11.48 -20.82 -32.66
C THR A 54 -9.96 -20.73 -32.49
N LEU A 55 -9.44 -21.07 -31.30
CA LEU A 55 -8.02 -21.11 -30.98
C LEU A 55 -7.62 -22.44 -30.33
N PRO A 56 -6.44 -22.98 -30.64
CA PRO A 56 -5.90 -24.13 -29.94
C PRO A 56 -5.34 -23.72 -28.56
N VAL A 57 -5.55 -24.57 -27.57
CA VAL A 57 -5.06 -24.40 -26.19
C VAL A 57 -3.93 -25.39 -25.94
N PHE A 58 -2.83 -24.89 -25.39
CA PHE A 58 -1.67 -25.69 -25.01
C PHE A 58 -1.30 -25.44 -23.55
N GLU A 59 -0.85 -26.48 -22.87
CA GLU A 59 -0.07 -26.35 -21.64
C GLU A 59 1.35 -26.84 -21.90
N ARG A 60 2.31 -25.90 -21.88
CA ARG A 60 3.64 -26.11 -22.43
C ARG A 60 3.52 -26.59 -23.88
N ASP A 61 3.96 -27.81 -24.19
CA ASP A 61 3.91 -28.38 -25.55
C ASP A 61 2.76 -29.39 -25.72
N VAL A 62 1.91 -29.58 -24.70
CA VAL A 62 0.79 -30.52 -24.75
C VAL A 62 -0.45 -29.79 -25.25
N PHE A 63 -0.98 -30.25 -26.40
CA PHE A 63 -2.26 -29.79 -26.92
C PHE A 63 -3.40 -30.26 -26.01
N LEU A 64 -4.20 -29.31 -25.54
CA LEU A 64 -5.33 -29.57 -24.65
C LEU A 64 -6.67 -29.53 -25.37
N GLY A 65 -6.80 -28.98 -26.57
CA GLY A 65 -8.08 -28.87 -27.28
C GLY A 65 -8.30 -27.50 -27.92
N ASN A 66 -9.42 -27.36 -28.63
CA ASN A 66 -9.81 -26.11 -29.29
C ASN A 66 -10.92 -25.41 -28.50
N VAL A 67 -10.83 -24.08 -28.41
CA VAL A 67 -11.85 -23.24 -27.78
C VAL A 67 -12.31 -22.14 -28.71
N ASP A 68 -13.60 -21.85 -28.67
CA ASP A 68 -14.20 -20.70 -29.31
C ASP A 68 -14.09 -19.48 -28.40
N VAL A 69 -13.60 -18.37 -28.96
CA VAL A 69 -13.38 -17.10 -28.26
C VAL A 69 -14.54 -16.15 -28.53
N PHE A 70 -15.22 -15.75 -27.47
CA PHE A 70 -16.32 -14.78 -27.49
C PHE A 70 -15.87 -13.47 -26.84
N LEU A 71 -15.90 -12.38 -27.60
CA LEU A 71 -15.51 -11.06 -27.11
C LEU A 71 -16.70 -10.34 -26.45
N PRO A 72 -16.47 -9.48 -25.44
CA PRO A 72 -17.50 -8.59 -24.91
C PRO A 72 -18.04 -7.66 -26.02
N PRO A 73 -19.34 -7.29 -25.96
CA PRO A 73 -19.95 -6.37 -26.93
C PRO A 73 -19.17 -5.05 -27.07
N GLY A 74 -19.03 -4.55 -28.30
CA GLY A 74 -18.34 -3.28 -28.57
C GLY A 74 -16.82 -3.36 -28.69
N THR A 75 -16.21 -4.55 -28.56
CA THR A 75 -14.76 -4.74 -28.76
C THR A 75 -14.44 -4.87 -30.25
N PRO A 76 -13.64 -3.97 -30.86
CA PRO A 76 -13.27 -4.08 -32.28
C PRO A 76 -12.42 -5.32 -32.54
N LEU A 77 -12.76 -6.08 -33.59
CA LEU A 77 -12.04 -7.29 -34.02
C LEU A 77 -10.64 -7.01 -34.62
N SER A 78 -10.27 -5.74 -34.81
CA SER A 78 -9.04 -5.36 -35.50
C SER A 78 -7.84 -5.19 -34.57
N GLY A 79 -6.88 -6.12 -34.67
CA GLY A 79 -5.45 -5.77 -34.69
C GLY A 79 -4.57 -6.25 -33.54
N SER A 80 -5.10 -6.47 -32.34
CA SER A 80 -4.36 -7.15 -31.25
C SER A 80 -5.27 -8.23 -30.68
N GLY A 81 -4.94 -9.50 -30.93
CA GLY A 81 -5.67 -10.61 -30.33
C GLY A 81 -5.76 -10.45 -28.81
N VAL A 82 -6.83 -10.99 -28.21
CA VAL A 82 -6.95 -11.09 -26.74
C VAL A 82 -5.74 -11.79 -26.12
N PHE A 83 -5.15 -12.71 -26.89
CA PHE A 83 -3.94 -13.44 -26.57
C PHE A 83 -2.75 -12.91 -27.41
N PRO A 84 -1.51 -13.03 -26.89
CA PRO A 84 -0.31 -12.54 -27.56
C PRO A 84 0.03 -13.28 -28.87
N SER A 85 -0.66 -14.39 -29.15
CA SER A 85 -0.42 -15.23 -30.32
C SER A 85 -1.72 -15.83 -30.85
N ASN A 86 -1.65 -16.55 -31.97
CA ASN A 86 -2.79 -17.27 -32.55
C ASN A 86 -3.08 -18.61 -31.86
N GLU A 87 -2.64 -18.76 -30.61
CA GLU A 87 -2.87 -19.90 -29.72
C GLU A 87 -2.95 -19.41 -28.27
N ILE A 88 -3.56 -20.22 -27.41
CA ILE A 88 -3.62 -19.98 -25.97
C ILE A 88 -2.60 -20.87 -25.29
N ARG A 89 -1.43 -20.31 -24.94
CA ARG A 89 -0.36 -21.04 -24.27
C ARG A 89 -0.35 -20.78 -22.77
N ILE A 90 -0.81 -21.76 -22.01
CA ILE A 90 -0.77 -21.74 -20.56
C ILE A 90 0.68 -21.89 -20.11
N SER A 91 1.16 -20.88 -19.40
CA SER A 91 2.50 -20.81 -18.82
C SER A 91 2.60 -21.57 -17.50
N ARG A 92 1.57 -21.42 -16.65
CA ARG A 92 1.52 -21.98 -15.31
C ARG A 92 0.09 -22.01 -14.77
N ARG A 93 -0.02 -22.54 -13.57
CA ARG A 93 -1.22 -22.53 -12.74
C ARG A 93 -1.06 -21.52 -11.60
N SER A 94 -2.11 -20.80 -11.25
CA SER A 94 -2.08 -19.94 -10.05
C SER A 94 -2.13 -20.79 -8.77
N PRO A 95 -1.75 -20.24 -7.60
CA PRO A 95 -1.90 -20.97 -6.34
C PRO A 95 -3.35 -21.37 -6.08
N ALA A 96 -3.56 -22.59 -5.58
CA ALA A 96 -4.86 -23.06 -5.15
C ALA A 96 -5.38 -22.30 -3.93
N SER A 97 -6.69 -22.32 -3.75
CA SER A 97 -7.36 -21.57 -2.70
C SER A 97 -8.44 -22.42 -2.04
N SER A 98 -8.42 -22.52 -0.71
CA SER A 98 -9.48 -23.21 0.03
C SER A 98 -10.68 -22.31 0.35
N ARG A 99 -10.55 -20.99 0.18
CA ARG A 99 -11.57 -20.01 0.56
C ARG A 99 -11.99 -19.12 -0.59
N CYS A 100 -11.07 -18.40 -1.23
CA CYS A 100 -11.40 -17.42 -2.25
C CYS A 100 -11.53 -18.07 -3.65
N PRO A 101 -12.70 -18.02 -4.32
CA PRO A 101 -12.80 -18.31 -5.75
C PRO A 101 -11.97 -17.30 -6.57
N PRO A 102 -11.36 -17.71 -7.70
CA PRO A 102 -10.53 -16.80 -8.48
C PRO A 102 -11.25 -15.54 -8.96
N LEU A 103 -12.52 -15.66 -9.37
CA LEU A 103 -13.29 -14.52 -9.88
C LEU A 103 -13.48 -13.44 -8.80
N ALA A 104 -13.71 -13.83 -7.54
CA ALA A 104 -13.82 -12.89 -6.43
C ALA A 104 -12.50 -12.14 -6.16
N VAL A 105 -11.35 -12.83 -6.30
CA VAL A 105 -10.04 -12.19 -6.17
C VAL A 105 -9.81 -11.20 -7.30
N LEU A 106 -10.11 -11.61 -8.54
CA LEU A 106 -9.95 -10.79 -9.74
C LEU A 106 -10.87 -9.56 -9.74
N GLN A 107 -12.08 -9.69 -9.20
CA GLN A 107 -12.99 -8.56 -9.03
C GLN A 107 -12.43 -7.51 -8.05
N VAL A 108 -11.70 -7.92 -7.01
CA VAL A 108 -11.07 -6.98 -6.06
C VAL A 108 -9.88 -6.22 -6.66
N ILE A 109 -9.08 -6.88 -7.50
CA ILE A 109 -7.79 -6.33 -7.96
C ILE A 109 -7.81 -5.78 -9.40
N SER A 110 -8.86 -6.08 -10.14
CA SER A 110 -8.98 -5.78 -11.57
C SER A 110 -10.46 -5.81 -11.97
N ALA A 111 -11.29 -5.07 -11.23
CA ALA A 111 -12.74 -5.07 -11.42
C ALA A 111 -13.10 -4.87 -12.90
N TYR A 112 -14.07 -5.67 -13.37
CA TYR A 112 -14.61 -5.61 -14.72
C TYR A 112 -13.59 -5.76 -15.87
N SER A 113 -12.41 -6.33 -15.63
CA SER A 113 -11.34 -6.52 -16.62
C SER A 113 -11.46 -7.83 -17.42
N LEU A 114 -12.69 -8.25 -17.74
CA LEU A 114 -12.94 -9.41 -18.61
C LEU A 114 -12.49 -9.09 -20.04
N ARG A 115 -11.68 -9.97 -20.62
CA ARG A 115 -11.15 -9.82 -21.98
C ARG A 115 -11.95 -10.63 -23.00
N CYS A 116 -12.30 -11.85 -22.65
CA CYS A 116 -13.13 -12.73 -23.45
C CYS A 116 -13.72 -13.87 -22.61
N LYS A 117 -14.67 -14.58 -23.20
CA LYS A 117 -15.16 -15.87 -22.72
C LYS A 117 -14.70 -16.96 -23.67
N LEU A 118 -14.37 -18.12 -23.11
CA LEU A 118 -13.92 -19.29 -23.84
C LEU A 118 -14.89 -20.44 -23.60
N HIS A 119 -15.22 -21.16 -24.67
CA HIS A 119 -16.04 -22.37 -24.63
C HIS A 119 -15.37 -23.44 -25.48
N GLU A 120 -15.37 -24.69 -25.04
CA GLU A 120 -14.86 -25.79 -25.87
C GLU A 120 -15.62 -25.87 -27.20
N ASN A 121 -14.86 -26.04 -28.29
CA ASN A 121 -15.44 -26.33 -29.60
C ASN A 121 -15.75 -27.83 -29.69
N THR A 122 -17.03 -28.18 -29.52
CA THR A 122 -17.51 -29.57 -29.47
C THR A 122 -17.61 -30.26 -30.83
N LEU A 123 -17.36 -29.54 -31.93
CA LEU A 123 -17.34 -30.12 -33.28
C LEU A 123 -16.06 -30.93 -33.54
N ASP A 124 -15.01 -30.73 -32.73
CA ASP A 124 -13.77 -31.49 -32.77
C ASP A 124 -13.81 -32.66 -31.77
N LEU A 125 -14.09 -33.88 -32.25
CA LEU A 125 -14.03 -35.14 -31.48
C LEU A 125 -12.58 -35.58 -31.17
N HIS A 126 -11.71 -34.65 -30.79
CA HIS A 126 -10.29 -34.90 -30.51
C HIS A 126 -10.09 -35.42 -29.07
N PRO A 127 -9.11 -36.30 -28.82
CA PRO A 127 -8.72 -36.71 -27.45
C PRO A 127 -8.37 -35.55 -26.52
N GLY A 128 -8.04 -34.38 -27.08
CA GLY A 128 -7.83 -33.13 -26.36
C GLY A 128 -9.04 -32.73 -25.51
N SER A 129 -10.28 -33.00 -25.95
CA SER A 129 -11.50 -32.65 -25.20
C SER A 129 -11.47 -33.13 -23.73
N VAL A 130 -10.92 -34.32 -23.49
CA VAL A 130 -10.73 -34.87 -22.13
C VAL A 130 -9.70 -34.07 -21.33
N LEU A 131 -8.61 -33.64 -21.96
CA LEU A 131 -7.56 -32.85 -21.31
C LEU A 131 -8.03 -31.43 -20.98
N LEU A 132 -8.80 -30.80 -21.87
CA LEU A 132 -9.44 -29.51 -21.59
C LEU A 132 -10.45 -29.63 -20.44
N GLY A 133 -11.23 -30.70 -20.41
CA GLY A 133 -12.12 -31.03 -19.31
C GLY A 133 -11.40 -31.26 -17.98
N ASN A 134 -10.24 -31.94 -18.01
CA ASN A 134 -9.39 -32.12 -16.82
C ASN A 134 -8.81 -30.81 -16.32
N LEU A 135 -8.36 -29.93 -17.23
CA LEU A 135 -7.90 -28.59 -16.90
C LEU A 135 -9.01 -27.78 -16.22
N HIS A 136 -10.21 -27.75 -16.82
CA HIS A 136 -11.38 -27.05 -16.27
C HIS A 136 -11.73 -27.58 -14.88
N SER A 137 -11.89 -28.89 -14.75
CA SER A 137 -12.26 -29.55 -13.49
C SER A 137 -11.22 -29.30 -12.39
N THR A 138 -9.92 -29.33 -12.74
CA THR A 138 -8.84 -29.03 -11.79
C THR A 138 -8.92 -27.57 -11.32
N CYS A 139 -9.06 -26.63 -12.25
CA CYS A 139 -9.17 -25.20 -11.92
C CYS A 139 -10.40 -24.90 -11.05
N TRP A 140 -11.54 -25.51 -11.38
CA TRP A 140 -12.78 -25.37 -10.63
C TRP A 140 -12.64 -25.94 -9.21
N ASN A 141 -12.26 -27.21 -9.08
CA ASN A 141 -12.22 -27.91 -7.80
C ASN A 141 -11.16 -27.36 -6.84
N GLN A 142 -10.03 -26.87 -7.36
CA GLN A 142 -8.95 -26.30 -6.54
C GLN A 142 -9.02 -24.77 -6.38
N ARG A 143 -10.07 -24.13 -6.94
CA ARG A 143 -10.26 -22.66 -6.95
C ARG A 143 -9.01 -21.93 -7.42
N MET A 144 -8.49 -22.33 -8.57
CA MET A 144 -7.29 -21.80 -9.19
C MET A 144 -7.56 -21.43 -10.65
N THR A 145 -6.57 -20.86 -11.33
CA THR A 145 -6.67 -20.45 -12.73
C THR A 145 -5.53 -21.02 -13.55
N ALA A 146 -5.79 -21.27 -14.83
CA ALA A 146 -4.71 -21.41 -15.81
C ALA A 146 -4.25 -20.01 -16.25
N VAL A 147 -2.93 -19.77 -16.28
CA VAL A 147 -2.37 -18.44 -16.50
C VAL A 147 -1.61 -18.38 -17.82
N VAL A 148 -1.97 -17.42 -18.66
CA VAL A 148 -1.22 -17.05 -19.86
C VAL A 148 -0.47 -15.74 -19.57
N GLU A 149 0.83 -15.70 -19.83
CA GLU A 149 1.61 -14.46 -19.69
C GLU A 149 1.44 -13.58 -20.93
N ALA A 150 1.11 -12.32 -20.71
CA ALA A 150 0.91 -11.32 -21.77
C ALA A 150 1.72 -10.06 -21.45
N GLY A 151 3.05 -10.18 -21.53
CA GLY A 151 3.96 -9.08 -21.22
C GLY A 151 3.92 -8.67 -19.74
N GLY A 152 3.45 -7.45 -19.46
CA GLY A 152 3.28 -6.91 -18.11
C GLY A 152 2.01 -7.39 -17.39
N GLU A 153 1.16 -8.15 -18.07
CA GLU A 153 -0.11 -8.67 -17.59
C GLU A 153 -0.13 -10.20 -17.54
N GLU A 154 -1.08 -10.71 -16.78
CA GLU A 154 -1.44 -12.12 -16.69
C GLU A 154 -2.91 -12.28 -17.07
N LEU A 155 -3.18 -13.15 -18.02
CA LEU A 155 -4.53 -13.56 -18.38
C LEU A 155 -4.88 -14.83 -17.60
N HIS A 156 -5.87 -14.70 -16.73
CA HIS A 156 -6.36 -15.77 -15.89
C HIS A 156 -7.58 -16.41 -16.55
N LEU A 157 -7.45 -17.68 -16.93
CA LEU A 157 -8.58 -18.51 -17.35
C LEU A 157 -9.27 -19.05 -16.10
N VAL A 158 -10.38 -18.42 -15.73
CA VAL A 158 -11.22 -18.77 -14.60
C VAL A 158 -12.24 -19.80 -15.07
N ALA A 159 -12.18 -21.01 -14.53
CA ALA A 159 -13.18 -22.03 -14.82
C ALA A 159 -14.55 -21.58 -14.29
N MET A 160 -15.58 -21.67 -15.12
CA MET A 160 -16.97 -21.32 -14.79
C MET A 160 -17.88 -22.53 -14.99
N GLN A 161 -18.93 -22.64 -14.19
CA GLN A 161 -20.03 -23.56 -14.47
C GLN A 161 -20.89 -23.00 -15.60
N SER A 162 -21.38 -23.87 -16.49
CA SER A 162 -22.28 -23.49 -17.58
C SER A 162 -23.63 -24.18 -17.41
N LYS A 163 -24.69 -23.55 -17.93
CA LYS A 163 -26.00 -24.19 -18.08
C LYS A 163 -25.92 -25.40 -19.02
N VAL A 164 -24.97 -25.40 -19.94
CA VAL A 164 -24.64 -26.54 -20.79
C VAL A 164 -23.72 -27.48 -20.01
N LYS A 165 -24.26 -28.64 -19.62
CA LYS A 165 -23.52 -29.61 -18.80
C LYS A 165 -22.35 -30.22 -19.57
N GLY A 166 -21.22 -30.36 -18.89
CA GLY A 166 -20.07 -31.12 -19.38
C GLY A 166 -19.15 -30.35 -20.34
N VAL A 167 -19.44 -29.08 -20.65
CA VAL A 167 -18.62 -28.29 -21.57
C VAL A 167 -17.65 -27.37 -20.80
N PRO A 168 -16.34 -27.55 -20.95
CA PRO A 168 -15.32 -26.67 -20.38
C PRO A 168 -15.54 -25.23 -20.81
N SER A 169 -15.77 -24.36 -19.82
CA SER A 169 -16.12 -22.97 -20.03
C SER A 169 -15.29 -22.08 -19.12
N PHE A 170 -14.68 -21.03 -19.68
CA PHE A 170 -13.80 -20.14 -18.95
C PHE A 170 -14.13 -18.67 -19.19
N TRP A 171 -13.96 -17.86 -18.15
CA TRP A 171 -13.82 -16.42 -18.29
C TRP A 171 -12.34 -16.07 -18.31
N CYS A 172 -11.90 -15.26 -19.28
CA CYS A 172 -10.52 -14.81 -19.40
C CYS A 172 -10.40 -13.39 -18.84
N TRP A 173 -9.74 -13.26 -17.70
CA TRP A 173 -9.62 -12.01 -16.95
C TRP A 173 -8.19 -11.48 -16.99
N SER A 174 -7.99 -10.18 -17.20
CA SER A 174 -6.64 -9.58 -17.14
C SER A 174 -6.34 -9.02 -15.76
N ALA A 175 -5.12 -9.27 -15.26
CA ALA A 175 -4.57 -8.63 -14.07
C ALA A 175 -3.09 -8.31 -14.26
N GLN A 176 -2.58 -7.34 -13.50
CA GLN A 176 -1.14 -7.04 -13.50
C GLN A 176 -0.34 -8.25 -13.00
N LYS A 177 0.81 -8.51 -13.64
CA LYS A 177 1.68 -9.65 -13.32
C LYS A 177 1.99 -9.76 -11.83
N GLY A 178 1.64 -10.91 -11.22
CA GLY A 178 1.90 -11.21 -9.82
C GLY A 178 0.86 -10.68 -8.81
N LEU A 179 -0.01 -9.75 -9.20
CA LEU A 179 -0.99 -9.12 -8.31
C LEU A 179 -2.00 -10.13 -7.76
N TYR A 180 -2.48 -11.06 -8.61
CA TYR A 180 -3.39 -12.13 -8.20
C TYR A 180 -2.79 -12.95 -7.05
N THR A 181 -1.53 -13.37 -7.17
CA THR A 181 -0.87 -14.20 -6.17
C THR A 181 -0.70 -13.45 -4.85
N ALA A 182 -0.26 -12.19 -4.90
CA ALA A 182 -0.08 -11.36 -3.71
C ALA A 182 -1.40 -11.13 -2.97
N CYS A 183 -2.45 -10.75 -3.69
CA CYS A 183 -3.76 -10.46 -3.11
C CYS A 183 -4.53 -11.72 -2.69
N LEU A 184 -4.38 -12.84 -3.39
CA LEU A 184 -4.97 -14.13 -2.98
C LEU A 184 -4.49 -14.53 -1.58
N GLY A 185 -3.18 -14.46 -1.32
CA GLY A 185 -2.61 -14.76 -0.01
C GLY A 185 -3.16 -13.85 1.10
N MET A 186 -3.33 -12.56 0.79
CA MET A 186 -3.90 -11.58 1.72
C MET A 186 -5.38 -11.84 1.98
N LEU A 187 -6.19 -12.05 0.94
CA LEU A 187 -7.62 -12.32 1.05
C LEU A 187 -7.88 -13.62 1.80
N ASN A 188 -7.17 -14.72 1.48
CA ASN A 188 -7.30 -16.00 2.18
C ASN A 188 -7.02 -15.87 3.69
N GLN A 189 -6.03 -15.06 4.05
CA GLN A 189 -5.66 -14.79 5.43
C GLN A 189 -6.42 -13.61 6.04
N ARG A 190 -7.47 -13.08 5.39
CA ARG A 190 -8.26 -11.94 5.86
C ARG A 190 -7.38 -10.75 6.30
N ARG A 191 -6.35 -10.48 5.51
CA ARG A 191 -5.32 -9.48 5.74
C ARG A 191 -5.47 -8.33 4.75
N LEU A 192 -5.31 -7.11 5.25
CA LEU A 192 -5.21 -5.88 4.46
C LEU A 192 -3.78 -5.31 4.51
N ALA A 193 -3.48 -4.28 3.73
CA ALA A 193 -2.25 -3.52 3.86
C ALA A 193 -2.46 -2.30 4.76
N ILE A 194 -1.45 -1.95 5.57
CA ILE A 194 -1.38 -0.66 6.26
C ILE A 194 -0.07 0.01 5.92
N VAL A 195 -0.13 1.28 5.54
CA VAL A 195 1.02 2.11 5.21
C VAL A 195 1.14 3.20 6.27
N PHE A 196 2.29 3.29 6.92
CA PHE A 196 2.57 4.34 7.89
C PHE A 196 3.53 5.38 7.30
N ASP A 197 3.26 6.66 7.54
CA ASP A 197 4.35 7.64 7.64
C ASP A 197 5.10 7.51 8.99
N LEU A 198 6.25 8.16 9.11
CA LEU A 198 7.10 8.13 10.30
C LEU A 198 7.03 9.45 11.07
N ASP A 199 7.60 10.52 10.51
CA ASP A 199 7.84 11.78 11.20
C ASP A 199 6.56 12.54 11.42
N GLN A 200 6.31 13.00 12.64
CA GLN A 200 5.04 13.65 13.02
C GLN A 200 3.82 12.74 12.88
N THR A 201 3.98 11.48 12.45
CA THR A 201 2.93 10.46 12.45
C THR A 201 3.10 9.47 13.61
N LEU A 202 4.21 8.73 13.65
CA LEU A 202 4.53 7.70 14.64
C LEU A 202 5.69 8.09 15.56
N VAL A 203 6.62 8.90 15.07
CA VAL A 203 7.83 9.31 15.79
C VAL A 203 8.13 10.78 15.58
N SER A 204 8.87 11.36 16.50
CA SER A 204 9.47 12.68 16.36
C SER A 204 10.91 12.61 16.85
N CYS A 205 11.88 12.75 15.93
CA CYS A 205 13.29 12.60 16.25
C CYS A 205 14.02 13.95 16.19
N TYR A 206 14.98 14.12 17.09
CA TYR A 206 15.77 15.33 17.24
C TYR A 206 17.26 14.99 17.36
N ASN A 207 18.10 15.60 16.52
CA ASN A 207 19.54 15.71 16.74
C ASN A 207 19.90 17.10 17.33
N GLU A 208 21.18 17.30 17.63
CA GLU A 208 21.72 18.55 18.19
C GLU A 208 21.26 19.79 17.43
N GLN A 209 21.32 19.76 16.10
CA GLN A 209 20.95 20.90 15.26
C GLN A 209 19.44 21.18 15.29
N THR A 210 18.62 20.13 15.24
CA THR A 210 17.15 20.29 15.29
C THR A 210 16.66 20.76 16.66
N PHE A 211 17.30 20.34 17.76
CA PHE A 211 17.03 20.88 19.09
C PHE A 211 17.36 22.37 19.17
N LYS A 212 18.56 22.78 18.75
CA LYS A 212 18.96 24.20 18.71
C LYS A 212 18.00 25.05 17.89
N THR A 213 17.62 24.56 16.71
CA THR A 213 16.67 25.25 15.82
C THR A 213 15.30 25.39 16.47
N LEU A 214 14.80 24.35 17.14
CA LEU A 214 13.51 24.38 17.83
C LEU A 214 13.52 25.34 19.03
N MET A 215 14.55 25.28 19.88
CA MET A 215 14.68 26.19 21.03
C MET A 215 14.72 27.64 20.58
N LYS A 216 15.55 27.98 19.58
CA LYS A 216 15.62 29.33 19.02
C LYS A 216 14.27 29.82 18.47
N LYS A 217 13.50 28.93 17.83
CA LYS A 217 12.16 29.26 17.33
C LYS A 217 11.19 29.58 18.48
N ILE A 218 11.24 28.82 19.57
CA ILE A 218 10.39 29.05 20.74
C ILE A 218 10.80 30.34 21.45
N GLU A 219 12.11 30.58 21.63
CA GLU A 219 12.66 31.80 22.21
C GLU A 219 12.25 33.04 21.40
N SER A 220 12.41 33.01 20.07
CA SER A 220 11.96 34.10 19.20
C SER A 220 10.43 34.31 19.25
N SER A 221 9.66 33.24 19.47
CA SER A 221 8.20 33.37 19.66
C SER A 221 7.88 34.07 20.98
N LEU A 222 8.64 33.81 22.05
CA LEU A 222 8.50 34.46 23.36
C LEU A 222 8.83 35.95 23.36
N GLU A 223 9.58 36.44 22.36
CA GLU A 223 9.89 37.87 22.19
C GLU A 223 8.70 38.69 21.68
N ASN A 224 7.62 38.04 21.21
CA ASN A 224 6.44 38.75 20.73
C ASN A 224 5.67 39.41 21.90
N PRO A 225 5.61 40.76 21.97
CA PRO A 225 4.98 41.47 23.08
C PRO A 225 3.45 41.36 23.08
N GLU A 226 2.84 40.88 22.00
CA GLU A 226 1.37 40.73 21.88
C GLU A 226 0.83 39.40 22.43
N LEU A 227 1.70 38.53 22.95
CA LEU A 227 1.28 37.24 23.50
C LEU A 227 0.61 37.40 24.87
N ASP A 228 -0.54 36.75 25.05
CA ASP A 228 -1.18 36.63 26.35
C ASP A 228 -0.36 35.78 27.35
N ASP A 229 -0.63 35.95 28.64
CA ASP A 229 0.11 35.28 29.72
C ASP A 229 0.04 33.74 29.64
N ALA A 230 -1.11 33.19 29.20
CA ALA A 230 -1.29 31.74 29.11
C ALA A 230 -0.44 31.15 27.98
N THR A 231 -0.40 31.83 26.83
CA THR A 231 0.44 31.46 25.69
C THR A 231 1.93 31.60 26.03
N GLN A 232 2.33 32.67 26.72
CA GLN A 232 3.71 32.82 27.21
C GLN A 232 4.11 31.68 28.16
N LEU A 233 3.25 31.32 29.12
CA LEU A 233 3.50 30.22 30.04
C LEU A 233 3.62 28.87 29.30
N ALA A 234 2.76 28.62 28.31
CA ALA A 234 2.82 27.42 27.48
C ALA A 234 4.15 27.32 26.70
N LEU A 235 4.61 28.42 26.09
CA LEU A 235 5.89 28.47 25.39
C LEU A 235 7.08 28.28 26.33
N ARG A 236 7.06 28.86 27.54
CA ARG A 236 8.12 28.63 28.55
C ARG A 236 8.16 27.17 29.01
N ASN A 237 7.00 26.55 29.23
CA ASN A 237 6.92 25.13 29.57
C ASN A 237 7.44 24.25 28.42
N GLN A 238 7.09 24.59 27.19
CA GLN A 238 7.61 23.91 26.00
C GLN A 238 9.14 24.03 25.92
N LEU A 239 9.71 25.23 26.08
CA LEU A 239 11.16 25.46 26.08
C LEU A 239 11.85 24.64 27.17
N SER A 240 11.28 24.61 28.38
CA SER A 240 11.79 23.80 29.50
C SER A 240 11.82 22.31 29.15
N ASN A 241 10.75 21.78 28.53
CA ASN A 241 10.69 20.38 28.12
C ASN A 241 11.72 20.06 27.03
N VAL A 242 11.81 20.88 26.00
CA VAL A 242 12.78 20.72 24.91
C VAL A 242 14.22 20.79 25.45
N SER A 243 14.50 21.70 26.37
CA SER A 243 15.81 21.83 27.00
C SER A 243 16.19 20.57 27.81
N LYS A 244 15.23 19.99 28.54
CA LYS A 244 15.44 18.73 29.29
C LYS A 244 15.75 17.56 28.35
N ASP A 245 15.00 17.42 27.27
CA ASP A 245 15.24 16.35 26.28
C ASP A 245 16.57 16.57 25.53
N HIS A 246 16.97 17.82 25.30
CA HIS A 246 18.28 18.16 24.73
C HIS A 246 19.44 17.75 25.64
N ILE A 247 19.30 17.92 26.96
CA ILE A 247 20.29 17.46 27.95
C ILE A 247 20.48 15.94 27.85
N PHE A 248 19.41 15.17 27.71
CA PHE A 248 19.53 13.71 27.51
C PHE A 248 20.33 13.35 26.26
N LEU A 249 20.13 14.07 25.16
CA LEU A 249 20.93 13.84 23.96
C LEU A 249 22.41 14.12 24.21
N LYS A 250 22.74 15.24 24.87
CA LYS A 250 24.13 15.58 25.20
C LYS A 250 24.80 14.55 26.10
N ASP A 251 24.11 14.15 27.18
CA ASP A 251 24.62 13.14 28.10
C ASP A 251 24.84 11.80 27.37
N PHE A 252 23.95 11.41 26.47
CA PHE A 252 24.14 10.20 25.66
C PHE A 252 25.33 10.30 24.70
N VAL A 253 25.52 11.44 24.04
CA VAL A 253 26.68 11.69 23.14
C VAL A 253 27.99 11.63 23.91
N GLU A 254 28.06 12.26 25.10
CA GLU A 254 29.27 12.36 25.90
C GLU A 254 29.59 11.07 26.69
N LYS A 255 28.58 10.48 27.33
CA LYS A 255 28.76 9.46 28.38
C LYS A 255 28.21 8.10 28.00
N ARG A 256 27.46 7.99 26.89
CA ARG A 256 26.65 6.79 26.56
C ARG A 256 25.73 6.38 27.71
N ALA A 257 25.29 7.36 28.50
CA ALA A 257 24.43 7.20 29.65
C ALA A 257 23.61 8.47 29.84
N ILE A 258 22.44 8.35 30.47
CA ILE A 258 21.59 9.49 30.85
C ILE A 258 21.13 9.30 32.30
N THR A 259 20.68 10.38 32.94
CA THR A 259 20.05 10.31 34.26
C THR A 259 18.54 10.52 34.11
N VAL A 260 17.73 9.53 34.52
CA VAL A 260 16.27 9.60 34.52
C VAL A 260 15.78 9.31 35.93
N ASP A 261 15.02 10.23 36.52
CA ASP A 261 14.50 10.10 37.89
C ASP A 261 15.60 9.77 38.91
N ASP A 262 16.72 10.51 38.83
CA ASP A 262 17.95 10.35 39.63
C ASP A 262 18.73 9.03 39.44
N GLU A 263 18.29 8.16 38.52
CA GLU A 263 18.94 6.90 38.19
C GLU A 263 19.74 6.99 36.87
N VAL A 264 20.96 6.43 36.87
CA VAL A 264 21.83 6.43 35.67
C VAL A 264 21.50 5.22 34.79
N VAL A 265 20.98 5.48 33.59
CA VAL A 265 20.69 4.48 32.57
C VAL A 265 21.81 4.48 31.53
N ARG A 266 22.49 3.35 31.34
CA ARG A 266 23.55 3.18 30.33
C ARG A 266 23.03 2.58 29.03
N SER A 267 23.68 2.91 27.92
CA SER A 267 23.34 2.34 26.61
C SER A 267 23.58 0.84 26.56
N GLN A 268 22.70 0.14 25.83
CA GLN A 268 22.84 -1.25 25.47
C GLN A 268 23.11 -1.37 23.97
N ASP A 269 23.96 -2.34 23.61
CA ASP A 269 24.28 -2.60 22.21
C ASP A 269 23.15 -3.40 21.53
N GLU A 270 22.45 -2.76 20.61
CA GLU A 270 21.45 -3.42 19.76
C GLU A 270 22.05 -3.75 18.39
N LYS A 271 21.97 -5.03 17.99
CA LYS A 271 22.42 -5.53 16.69
C LYS A 271 21.32 -5.34 15.64
N SER A 272 21.70 -4.93 14.43
CA SER A 272 20.77 -4.86 13.31
C SER A 272 21.43 -5.11 11.95
N MET A 273 20.60 -5.39 10.94
CA MET A 273 21.03 -5.62 9.56
C MET A 273 20.89 -4.34 8.75
N LEU A 274 22.02 -3.74 8.38
CA LEU A 274 22.06 -2.64 7.43
C LEU A 274 22.12 -3.18 5.99
N HIS A 275 21.24 -2.67 5.14
CA HIS A 275 21.23 -2.97 3.71
C HIS A 275 21.97 -1.87 2.95
N LYS A 276 23.18 -2.18 2.47
CA LYS A 276 23.99 -1.25 1.69
C LYS A 276 23.61 -1.28 0.20
N PRO A 277 24.00 -0.24 -0.56
CA PRO A 277 23.94 -0.27 -2.02
C PRO A 277 24.63 -1.53 -2.57
N GLY A 278 24.09 -2.14 -3.62
CA GLY A 278 24.60 -3.37 -4.19
C GLY A 278 24.13 -4.67 -3.51
N GLY A 279 23.22 -4.59 -2.54
CA GLY A 279 22.61 -5.77 -1.90
C GLY A 279 23.45 -6.38 -0.77
N LEU A 280 24.58 -5.77 -0.43
CA LEU A 280 25.44 -6.22 0.65
C LEU A 280 24.74 -6.01 2.02
N ARG A 281 24.76 -7.06 2.85
CA ARG A 281 24.23 -7.01 4.23
C ARG A 281 25.38 -6.83 5.20
N GLN A 282 25.26 -5.85 6.09
CA GLN A 282 26.25 -5.62 7.14
C GLN A 282 25.58 -5.67 8.52
N VAL A 283 26.19 -6.40 9.45
CA VAL A 283 25.85 -6.33 10.87
C VAL A 283 26.37 -5.02 11.42
N ILE A 284 25.47 -4.22 11.97
CA ILE A 284 25.80 -2.97 12.65
C ILE A 284 25.32 -3.07 14.10
N VAL A 285 26.17 -2.62 15.02
CA VAL A 285 25.89 -2.56 16.45
C VAL A 285 25.74 -1.10 16.80
N ARG A 286 24.65 -0.75 17.48
CA ARG A 286 24.39 0.63 17.89
C ARG A 286 24.17 0.71 19.40
N PRO A 287 24.75 1.70 20.09
CA PRO A 287 24.36 2.03 21.45
C PRO A 287 22.93 2.57 21.45
N VAL A 288 22.06 2.00 22.27
CA VAL A 288 20.66 2.41 22.42
C VAL A 288 20.32 2.58 23.89
N ILE A 289 19.64 3.67 24.24
CA ILE A 289 18.96 3.83 25.53
C ILE A 289 17.47 3.95 25.26
N ARG A 290 16.68 2.98 25.72
CA ARG A 290 15.22 3.07 25.73
C ARG A 290 14.78 3.62 27.08
N VAL A 291 13.90 4.62 27.07
CA VAL A 291 13.32 5.27 28.27
C VAL A 291 11.80 5.05 28.25
N PRO A 292 11.31 3.88 28.71
CA PRO A 292 9.90 3.52 28.58
C PRO A 292 8.95 4.50 29.27
N THR A 293 9.35 5.05 30.44
CA THR A 293 8.57 6.04 31.20
C THR A 293 8.27 7.32 30.42
N ARG A 294 9.06 7.61 29.37
CA ARG A 294 8.89 8.77 28.49
C ARG A 294 8.48 8.42 27.06
N ASN A 295 8.33 7.13 26.72
CA ASN A 295 8.21 6.67 25.34
C ASN A 295 9.32 7.21 24.43
N ALA A 296 10.54 7.34 24.95
CA ALA A 296 11.67 7.92 24.24
C ALA A 296 12.80 6.91 24.05
N VAL A 297 13.59 7.10 23.00
CA VAL A 297 14.75 6.26 22.68
C VAL A 297 15.90 7.14 22.17
N LEU A 298 17.10 6.93 22.70
CA LEU A 298 18.33 7.54 22.17
C LEU A 298 19.12 6.50 21.40
N THR A 299 19.62 6.89 20.22
CA THR A 299 20.40 6.02 19.32
C THR A 299 21.35 6.87 18.48
N CYS A 300 22.14 6.24 17.60
CA CYS A 300 22.92 6.90 16.57
C CYS A 300 22.70 6.26 15.20
N LEU A 301 22.67 7.07 14.14
CA LEU A 301 22.57 6.55 12.77
C LEU A 301 23.85 5.80 12.38
N ASP A 302 25.00 6.41 12.66
CA ASP A 302 26.33 5.85 12.49
C ASP A 302 26.99 5.64 13.88
N PRO A 303 27.25 4.40 14.31
CA PRO A 303 27.88 4.13 15.60
C PRO A 303 29.32 4.67 15.71
N THR A 304 29.95 5.02 14.59
CA THR A 304 31.30 5.61 14.57
C THR A 304 31.29 7.13 14.66
N ASP A 305 30.12 7.76 14.51
CA ASP A 305 29.95 9.21 14.57
C ASP A 305 28.93 9.57 15.66
N ALA A 306 29.40 10.14 16.76
CA ALA A 306 28.55 10.56 17.87
C ALA A 306 27.63 11.73 17.49
N GLU A 307 27.99 12.56 16.51
CA GLU A 307 27.14 13.66 16.02
C GLU A 307 25.93 13.14 15.24
N SER A 308 25.96 11.88 14.82
CA SER A 308 24.83 11.19 14.20
C SER A 308 23.79 10.69 15.22
N SER A 309 23.88 11.11 16.48
CA SER A 309 22.95 10.75 17.55
C SER A 309 21.62 11.50 17.48
N TYR A 310 20.55 10.78 17.84
CA TYR A 310 19.18 11.30 17.86
C TYR A 310 18.46 10.89 19.14
N PHE A 311 17.63 11.81 19.63
CA PHE A 311 16.57 11.58 20.61
C PHE A 311 15.25 11.38 19.87
N ALA A 312 14.68 10.18 19.96
CA ALA A 312 13.44 9.80 19.30
C ALA A 312 12.31 9.69 20.31
N ASN A 313 11.28 10.52 20.18
CA ASN A 313 10.01 10.34 20.87
C ASN A 313 9.12 9.41 20.03
N ILE A 314 8.66 8.31 20.62
CA ILE A 314 7.67 7.41 20.02
C ILE A 314 6.28 7.88 20.45
N ARG A 315 5.37 7.99 19.48
CA ARG A 315 4.00 8.42 19.74
C ARG A 315 3.32 7.47 20.73
N PRO A 316 2.74 7.97 21.83
CA PRO A 316 2.06 7.14 22.82
C PRO A 316 0.99 6.24 22.20
N GLY A 317 0.91 4.99 22.65
CA GLY A 317 -0.02 3.98 22.12
C GLY A 317 0.52 3.13 20.96
N TRP A 318 1.80 3.32 20.56
CA TRP A 318 2.41 2.50 19.51
C TRP A 318 2.41 1.00 19.82
N ASP A 319 2.79 0.60 21.04
CA ASP A 319 2.82 -0.82 21.43
C ASP A 319 1.42 -1.46 21.45
N ASP A 320 0.40 -0.70 21.86
CA ASP A 320 -1.00 -1.10 21.80
C ASP A 320 -1.49 -1.29 20.36
N LEU A 321 -1.08 -0.38 19.45
CA LEU A 321 -1.40 -0.49 18.04
C LEU A 321 -0.67 -1.67 17.41
N LYS A 322 0.63 -1.85 17.67
CA LYS A 322 1.45 -2.98 17.22
C LYS A 322 0.82 -4.32 17.61
N SER A 323 0.36 -4.44 18.85
CA SER A 323 -0.37 -5.61 19.37
C SER A 323 -1.75 -5.82 18.71
N CYS A 324 -2.33 -4.78 18.09
CA CYS A 324 -3.54 -4.93 17.29
C CYS A 324 -3.25 -5.40 15.85
N LEU A 325 -2.10 -5.01 15.29
CA LEU A 325 -1.68 -5.43 13.95
C LEU A 325 -1.28 -6.92 13.92
N ILE A 326 -0.69 -7.41 15.02
CA ILE A 326 -0.28 -8.81 15.20
C ILE A 326 -1.02 -9.41 16.40
N THR A 327 -1.81 -10.44 16.16
CA THR A 327 -2.49 -11.17 17.24
C THR A 327 -1.52 -12.05 18.03
N ALA A 328 -1.91 -12.45 19.25
CA ALA A 328 -1.08 -13.22 20.17
C ALA A 328 -0.57 -14.57 19.60
N ASN A 329 -1.29 -15.17 18.65
CA ASN A 329 -0.86 -16.41 17.97
C ASN A 329 0.05 -16.15 16.73
N GLY A 330 0.53 -14.91 16.55
CA GLY A 330 1.36 -14.51 15.43
C GLY A 330 0.59 -14.17 14.15
N PHE A 331 -0.74 -14.33 14.12
CA PHE A 331 -1.53 -13.98 12.96
C PHE A 331 -1.57 -12.45 12.76
N ARG A 332 -1.18 -12.00 11.57
CA ARG A 332 -1.13 -10.58 11.20
C ARG A 332 -2.42 -10.17 10.49
N ARG A 333 -3.18 -9.24 11.07
CA ARG A 333 -4.36 -8.63 10.43
C ARG A 333 -3.97 -7.71 9.28
N TYR A 334 -2.75 -7.18 9.34
CA TYR A 334 -2.22 -6.27 8.35
C TYR A 334 -0.82 -6.68 7.88
N LYS A 335 -0.56 -6.44 6.60
CA LYS A 335 0.78 -6.39 6.03
C LYS A 335 1.26 -4.94 6.11
N VAL A 336 2.34 -4.70 6.85
CA VAL A 336 2.80 -3.35 7.18
C VAL A 336 3.81 -2.86 6.15
N TYR A 337 3.66 -1.58 5.78
CA TYR A 337 4.55 -0.82 4.90
C TYR A 337 4.84 0.54 5.54
N VAL A 338 5.94 1.16 5.11
CA VAL A 338 6.33 2.51 5.51
C VAL A 338 6.49 3.35 4.25
N CYS A 339 5.88 4.52 4.22
CA CYS A 339 6.05 5.50 3.14
C CYS A 339 6.33 6.87 3.74
N THR A 340 7.59 7.29 3.68
CA THR A 340 8.06 8.53 4.30
C THR A 340 8.78 9.41 3.29
N MET A 341 8.81 10.72 3.53
CA MET A 341 9.67 11.65 2.78
C MET A 341 11.08 11.77 3.38
N ALA A 342 11.34 11.10 4.51
CA ALA A 342 12.63 11.15 5.15
C ALA A 342 13.71 10.35 4.40
N GLY A 343 14.98 10.71 4.65
CA GLY A 343 16.14 10.02 4.09
C GLY A 343 16.20 8.55 4.50
N ARG A 344 16.73 7.70 3.62
CA ARG A 344 16.68 6.23 3.79
C ARG A 344 17.34 5.72 5.06
N TYR A 345 18.53 6.22 5.42
CA TYR A 345 19.23 5.77 6.63
C TYR A 345 18.46 6.11 7.90
N TYR A 346 17.93 7.32 7.96
CA TYR A 346 17.05 7.76 9.03
C TYR A 346 15.79 6.89 9.12
N ALA A 347 15.09 6.70 8.01
CA ALA A 347 13.83 5.95 8.00
C ALA A 347 14.03 4.49 8.45
N LEU A 348 15.13 3.85 8.03
CA LEU A 348 15.48 2.50 8.47
C LEU A 348 15.74 2.44 9.98
N GLU A 349 16.45 3.42 10.54
CA GLU A 349 16.72 3.46 11.98
C GLU A 349 15.44 3.77 12.77
N ALA A 350 14.67 4.80 12.38
CA ALA A 350 13.40 5.13 13.00
C ALA A 350 12.43 3.94 13.01
N TRP A 351 12.33 3.20 11.90
CA TRP A 351 11.52 1.98 11.86
C TRP A 351 12.07 0.87 12.76
N ARG A 352 13.40 0.71 12.84
CA ARG A 352 14.03 -0.26 13.77
C ARG A 352 13.71 0.06 15.23
N LEU A 353 13.62 1.34 15.60
CA LEU A 353 13.22 1.73 16.96
C LEU A 353 11.78 1.30 17.28
N LEU A 354 10.88 1.43 16.30
CA LEU A 354 9.46 1.05 16.38
C LEU A 354 9.23 -0.48 16.31
N ASP A 355 10.04 -1.20 15.51
CA ASP A 355 9.94 -2.64 15.32
C ASP A 355 11.29 -3.37 15.49
N PRO A 356 11.88 -3.36 16.70
CA PRO A 356 13.23 -3.87 16.93
C PRO A 356 13.38 -5.36 16.63
N GLU A 357 12.31 -6.13 16.83
CA GLU A 357 12.28 -7.58 16.61
C GLU A 357 11.92 -7.96 15.16
N GLY A 358 11.61 -6.98 14.29
CA GLY A 358 11.17 -7.23 12.91
C GLY A 358 9.85 -8.01 12.82
N ARG A 359 8.97 -7.88 13.83
CA ARG A 359 7.70 -8.62 13.90
C ARG A 359 6.66 -8.09 12.91
N LEU A 360 6.70 -6.82 12.54
CA LEU A 360 5.81 -6.20 11.55
C LEU A 360 6.40 -6.28 10.15
N ILE A 361 7.67 -5.91 10.00
CA ILE A 361 8.42 -6.01 8.74
C ILE A 361 9.77 -6.68 9.04
N SER A 362 10.02 -7.84 8.46
CA SER A 362 11.28 -8.55 8.67
C SER A 362 12.45 -7.82 8.00
N SER A 363 13.66 -8.13 8.43
CA SER A 363 14.89 -7.63 7.80
C SER A 363 14.98 -7.98 6.31
N GLU A 364 14.39 -9.08 5.87
CA GLU A 364 14.39 -9.50 4.46
C GLU A 364 13.41 -8.67 3.60
N GLU A 365 12.31 -8.22 4.21
CA GLU A 365 11.22 -7.51 3.51
C GLU A 365 11.37 -5.99 3.57
N ILE A 366 12.17 -5.46 4.50
CA ILE A 366 12.26 -4.01 4.78
C ILE A 366 12.63 -3.19 3.55
N SER A 367 13.52 -3.69 2.69
CA SER A 367 13.93 -2.99 1.47
C SER A 367 12.79 -2.85 0.44
N GLN A 368 11.81 -3.74 0.48
CA GLN A 368 10.65 -3.72 -0.42
C GLN A 368 9.45 -2.98 0.20
N ARG A 369 9.39 -2.87 1.54
CA ARG A 369 8.23 -2.31 2.25
C ARG A 369 8.45 -0.95 2.89
N LEU A 370 9.70 -0.51 3.04
CA LEU A 370 10.04 0.86 3.46
C LEU A 370 10.45 1.69 2.25
N ILE A 371 9.62 2.68 1.95
CA ILE A 371 9.71 3.50 0.76
C ILE A 371 9.98 4.94 1.15
N CYS A 372 11.09 5.48 0.67
CA CYS A 372 11.45 6.88 0.81
C CYS A 372 11.07 7.61 -0.48
N VAL A 373 10.18 8.60 -0.37
CA VAL A 373 9.73 9.44 -1.47
C VAL A 373 10.63 10.67 -1.56
N ARG A 374 11.01 11.05 -2.79
CA ARG A 374 11.86 12.21 -3.04
C ARG A 374 11.14 13.51 -2.67
N GLN A 375 11.90 14.50 -2.22
CA GLN A 375 11.38 15.84 -1.99
C GLN A 375 10.78 16.41 -3.29
N GLY A 376 9.66 17.14 -3.18
CA GLY A 376 8.92 17.68 -4.33
C GLY A 376 8.02 16.67 -5.05
N SER A 377 8.06 15.38 -4.70
CA SER A 377 7.14 14.36 -5.22
C SER A 377 6.02 14.05 -4.22
N LYS A 378 4.86 13.62 -4.74
CA LYS A 378 3.77 13.08 -3.92
C LYS A 378 3.99 11.59 -3.60
N LYS A 379 3.47 11.15 -2.45
CA LYS A 379 3.33 9.75 -2.08
C LYS A 379 2.17 9.12 -2.86
N SER A 380 2.31 7.84 -3.23
CA SER A 380 1.25 7.09 -3.90
C SER A 380 1.27 5.61 -3.56
N LEU A 381 0.09 5.00 -3.43
CA LEU A 381 -0.05 3.57 -3.13
C LEU A 381 0.52 2.70 -4.25
N GLN A 382 0.43 3.16 -5.50
CA GLN A 382 1.07 2.51 -6.64
C GLN A 382 2.60 2.40 -6.48
N HIS A 383 3.22 3.45 -5.94
CA HIS A 383 4.66 3.49 -5.68
C HIS A 383 5.05 2.73 -4.40
N VAL A 384 4.14 2.61 -3.43
CA VAL A 384 4.32 1.75 -2.25
C VAL A 384 4.25 0.28 -2.63
N PHE A 385 3.28 -0.11 -3.46
CA PHE A 385 3.04 -1.49 -3.87
C PHE A 385 3.71 -1.86 -5.20
N ARG A 386 4.87 -1.26 -5.49
CA ARG A 386 5.70 -1.64 -6.65
C ARG A 386 5.84 -3.16 -6.74
N LYS A 387 5.89 -3.68 -7.98
CA LYS A 387 5.92 -5.14 -8.26
C LYS A 387 4.68 -5.88 -7.76
N SER A 388 3.53 -5.21 -7.74
CA SER A 388 2.23 -5.82 -7.48
C SER A 388 2.12 -6.52 -6.13
N LEU A 389 2.71 -5.91 -5.09
CA LEU A 389 2.75 -6.48 -3.73
C LEU A 389 1.39 -6.41 -2.99
N CYS A 390 0.49 -5.54 -3.44
CA CYS A 390 -0.88 -5.35 -2.95
C CYS A 390 -1.65 -4.45 -3.94
N HIS A 391 -2.98 -4.54 -3.95
CA HIS A 391 -3.84 -3.60 -4.67
C HIS A 391 -4.25 -2.42 -3.73
N PRO A 392 -4.33 -1.16 -4.22
CA PRO A 392 -4.71 0.00 -3.41
C PRO A 392 -6.05 -0.13 -2.67
N ASN A 393 -7.07 -0.76 -3.27
CA ASN A 393 -8.38 -0.97 -2.62
C ASN A 393 -8.30 -1.80 -1.33
N MET A 394 -7.18 -2.49 -1.10
CA MET A 394 -6.95 -3.31 0.09
C MET A 394 -6.03 -2.61 1.12
N ALA A 395 -5.77 -1.32 0.97
CA ALA A 395 -4.80 -0.58 1.77
C ALA A 395 -5.41 0.60 2.52
N ILE A 396 -4.99 0.76 3.78
CA ILE A 396 -5.18 1.97 4.58
C ILE A 396 -3.84 2.67 4.76
N VAL A 397 -3.86 4.00 4.70
CA VAL A 397 -2.70 4.86 4.97
C VAL A 397 -2.94 5.63 6.27
N ILE A 398 -1.94 5.68 7.14
CA ILE A 398 -1.91 6.51 8.34
C ILE A 398 -0.79 7.53 8.18
N ASP A 399 -1.14 8.80 8.11
CA ASP A 399 -0.23 9.91 7.81
C ASP A 399 -0.80 11.18 8.47
N ASP A 400 0.05 12.09 8.94
CA ASP A 400 -0.38 13.39 9.47
C ASP A 400 -0.71 14.40 8.36
N ARG A 401 -0.36 14.09 7.11
CA ARG A 401 -0.52 14.98 5.97
C ARG A 401 -1.28 14.33 4.83
N LEU A 402 -2.44 14.91 4.52
CA LEU A 402 -3.26 14.47 3.38
C LEU A 402 -2.77 15.05 2.04
N ASP A 403 -2.18 16.25 2.06
CA ASP A 403 -1.75 17.02 0.88
C ASP A 403 -0.57 16.38 0.12
N VAL A 404 0.26 15.60 0.83
CA VAL A 404 1.43 14.90 0.26
C VAL A 404 1.07 13.65 -0.53
N TRP A 405 -0.19 13.19 -0.47
CA TRP A 405 -0.65 12.03 -1.23
C TRP A 405 -1.28 12.42 -2.57
N ASP A 406 -1.12 11.54 -3.56
CA ASP A 406 -1.81 11.63 -4.84
C ASP A 406 -3.33 11.66 -4.63
N GLU A 407 -4.03 12.45 -5.44
CA GLU A 407 -5.47 12.71 -5.26
C GLU A 407 -6.31 11.42 -5.21
N LYS A 408 -5.98 10.46 -6.08
CA LYS A 408 -6.64 9.15 -6.14
C LYS A 408 -6.50 8.31 -4.86
N ASP A 409 -5.43 8.52 -4.11
CA ASP A 409 -5.08 7.72 -2.92
C ASP A 409 -5.54 8.40 -1.63
N LYS A 410 -5.91 9.70 -1.66
CA LYS A 410 -6.37 10.45 -0.48
C LYS A 410 -7.55 9.81 0.23
N ARG A 411 -8.43 9.11 -0.51
CA ARG A 411 -9.57 8.38 0.09
C ARG A 411 -9.14 7.22 1.00
N HIS A 412 -7.90 6.74 0.87
CA HIS A 412 -7.31 5.68 1.68
C HIS A 412 -6.52 6.22 2.88
N VAL A 413 -6.38 7.55 3.01
CA VAL A 413 -5.60 8.20 4.05
C VAL A 413 -6.47 8.58 5.24
N HIS A 414 -6.11 8.06 6.41
CA HIS A 414 -6.56 8.58 7.69
C HIS A 414 -5.56 9.63 8.18
N ASN A 415 -5.97 10.90 8.07
CA ASN A 415 -5.18 12.04 8.53
C ASN A 415 -5.17 12.12 10.06
N LEU A 416 -3.99 12.04 10.68
CA LEU A 416 -3.78 12.24 12.11
C LEU A 416 -3.33 13.67 12.44
N PRO A 417 -3.61 14.18 13.64
CA PRO A 417 -2.91 15.35 14.15
C PRO A 417 -1.39 15.08 14.15
N ALA A 418 -0.63 16.08 13.69
CA ALA A 418 0.83 16.04 13.72
C ALA A 418 1.34 15.84 15.15
N TYR A 419 2.23 14.87 15.32
CA TYR A 419 2.80 14.49 16.60
C TYR A 419 3.90 15.47 17.00
N ASN A 420 3.64 16.24 18.04
CA ASN A 420 4.59 17.18 18.63
C ASN A 420 4.76 16.94 20.14
N PRO A 421 5.77 16.16 20.56
CA PRO A 421 5.97 15.80 21.96
C PRO A 421 6.32 16.98 22.86
N SER A 422 6.82 18.09 22.29
CA SER A 422 7.21 19.27 23.06
C SER A 422 6.01 20.07 23.60
N VAL A 423 4.88 20.03 22.88
CA VAL A 423 3.65 20.77 23.20
C VAL A 423 2.60 19.86 23.82
N ALA A 424 2.53 18.60 23.39
CA ALA A 424 1.35 17.77 23.58
C ALA A 424 1.13 17.29 25.03
N THR A 425 0.17 17.95 25.68
CA THR A 425 -0.74 17.36 26.68
C THR A 425 -1.83 16.48 26.05
N GLU A 426 -2.08 16.58 24.73
CA GLU A 426 -3.16 15.89 24.01
C GLU A 426 -2.90 14.38 23.70
N ASP A 427 -1.64 13.97 23.50
CA ASP A 427 -1.28 12.55 23.46
C ASP A 427 -1.00 11.97 24.88
N LYS A 428 -1.11 12.82 25.91
CA LYS A 428 -1.11 12.50 27.35
C LYS A 428 -2.48 12.76 27.99
N VAL A 429 -3.57 12.64 27.22
CA VAL A 429 -4.93 12.86 27.73
C VAL A 429 -5.24 11.83 28.81
N VAL A 430 -5.50 12.30 30.02
CA VAL A 430 -5.94 11.50 31.17
C VAL A 430 -7.39 10.99 30.98
N HIS A 431 -8.18 11.64 30.11
CA HIS A 431 -9.63 11.40 29.94
C HIS A 431 -10.12 11.37 28.46
N GLY A 432 -9.58 10.47 27.64
CA GLY A 432 -9.96 10.31 26.22
C GLY A 432 -8.98 9.42 25.44
N PRO A 433 -9.39 8.83 24.29
CA PRO A 433 -8.51 7.96 23.53
C PRO A 433 -7.42 8.77 22.81
N ASN A 434 -6.15 8.36 22.94
CA ASN A 434 -5.06 8.98 22.19
C ASN A 434 -5.16 8.68 20.67
N ALA A 435 -4.40 9.41 19.85
CA ALA A 435 -4.47 9.30 18.39
C ALA A 435 -4.28 7.86 17.87
N LEU A 436 -3.34 7.09 18.45
CA LEU A 436 -3.09 5.71 18.02
C LEU A 436 -4.16 4.71 18.52
N GLN A 437 -4.87 5.02 19.60
CA GLN A 437 -6.07 4.26 20.01
C GLN A 437 -7.24 4.48 19.04
N ILE A 438 -7.35 5.67 18.45
CA ILE A 438 -8.29 5.93 17.35
C ILE A 438 -7.91 5.11 16.11
N VAL A 439 -6.63 5.12 15.71
CA VAL A 439 -6.12 4.27 14.60
C VAL A 439 -6.42 2.79 14.85
N ARG A 440 -6.20 2.30 16.07
CA ARG A 440 -6.54 0.92 16.46
C ARG A 440 -8.03 0.61 16.26
N SER A 441 -8.91 1.55 16.57
CA SER A 441 -10.36 1.37 16.37
C SER A 441 -10.73 1.38 14.89
N ILE A 442 -10.15 2.31 14.12
CA ILE A 442 -10.37 2.44 12.68
C ILE A 442 -9.89 1.21 11.93
N THR A 443 -8.68 0.73 12.21
CA THR A 443 -8.13 -0.48 11.57
C THR A 443 -9.04 -1.70 11.81
N ARG A 444 -9.56 -1.90 13.03
CA ARG A 444 -10.53 -2.97 13.29
C ARG A 444 -11.82 -2.79 12.49
N LYS A 445 -12.35 -1.56 12.43
CA LYS A 445 -13.57 -1.25 11.67
C LYS A 445 -13.39 -1.50 10.17
N VAL A 446 -12.31 -1.00 9.59
CA VAL A 446 -11.96 -1.16 8.16
C VAL A 446 -11.82 -2.63 7.81
N GLN A 447 -11.05 -3.38 8.60
CA GLN A 447 -10.84 -4.81 8.35
C GLN A 447 -12.16 -5.59 8.45
N LYS A 448 -12.96 -5.34 9.49
CA LYS A 448 -14.28 -5.97 9.65
C LYS A 448 -15.22 -5.62 8.50
N GLY A 449 -15.31 -4.35 8.13
CA GLY A 449 -16.18 -3.85 7.08
C GLY A 449 -15.83 -4.48 5.73
N PHE A 450 -14.58 -4.33 5.30
CA PHE A 450 -14.09 -4.89 4.05
C PHE A 450 -14.38 -6.39 3.93
N PHE A 451 -14.06 -7.18 4.97
CA PHE A 451 -14.30 -8.62 4.91
C PHE A 451 -15.77 -9.02 5.09
N SER A 452 -16.59 -8.19 5.75
CA SER A 452 -18.03 -8.42 5.81
C SER A 452 -18.68 -8.29 4.44
N GLU A 453 -18.28 -7.30 3.64
CA GLU A 453 -18.73 -7.15 2.25
C GLU A 453 -18.13 -8.23 1.35
N PHE A 454 -16.82 -8.46 1.44
CA PHE A 454 -16.14 -9.48 0.64
C PHE A 454 -16.78 -10.87 0.85
N ASP A 455 -16.97 -11.30 2.10
CA ASP A 455 -17.58 -12.60 2.38
C ASP A 455 -19.08 -12.63 2.17
N GLY A 456 -19.77 -11.59 2.62
CA GLY A 456 -21.22 -11.58 2.74
C GLY A 456 -21.92 -11.31 1.42
N MET A 457 -21.29 -10.53 0.54
CA MET A 457 -21.86 -10.11 -0.74
C MET A 457 -21.06 -10.66 -1.92
N LEU A 458 -19.76 -10.39 -2.01
CA LEU A 458 -18.98 -10.75 -3.20
C LEU A 458 -18.81 -12.27 -3.35
N LEU A 459 -18.41 -12.99 -2.29
CA LEU A 459 -18.23 -14.44 -2.38
C LEU A 459 -19.54 -15.15 -2.73
N LYS A 460 -20.67 -14.74 -2.13
CA LYS A 460 -21.98 -15.34 -2.40
C LYS A 460 -22.43 -15.09 -3.84
N ALA A 461 -22.32 -13.85 -4.31
CA ALA A 461 -22.70 -13.51 -5.67
C ALA A 461 -21.85 -14.29 -6.69
N VAL A 462 -20.54 -14.42 -6.46
CA VAL A 462 -19.64 -15.17 -7.34
C VAL A 462 -19.96 -16.67 -7.37
N ASP A 463 -20.35 -17.26 -6.24
CA ASP A 463 -20.73 -18.68 -6.16
C ASP A 463 -22.03 -18.99 -6.94
N GLU A 464 -22.89 -18.00 -7.17
CA GLU A 464 -24.14 -18.13 -7.94
C GLU A 464 -23.98 -17.82 -9.44
N LEU A 465 -22.81 -17.29 -9.85
CA LEU A 465 -22.56 -16.92 -11.24
C LEU A 465 -22.28 -18.13 -12.14
N MET A 466 -22.88 -18.09 -13.32
CA MET A 466 -22.67 -19.05 -14.39
C MET A 466 -21.92 -18.39 -15.56
N TYR A 467 -21.36 -19.20 -16.45
CA TYR A 467 -20.63 -18.76 -17.63
C TYR A 467 -21.42 -17.76 -18.50
N GLU A 468 -22.74 -17.96 -18.60
CA GLU A 468 -23.63 -17.16 -19.44
C GLU A 468 -23.90 -15.76 -18.87
N ASN A 469 -23.66 -15.52 -17.58
CA ASN A 469 -23.82 -14.21 -16.94
C ASN A 469 -22.87 -13.16 -17.54
N ASP A 470 -23.19 -11.89 -17.38
CA ASP A 470 -22.34 -10.79 -17.84
C ASP A 470 -21.44 -10.25 -16.70
N VAL A 471 -20.40 -9.51 -17.08
CA VAL A 471 -19.54 -8.76 -16.14
C VAL A 471 -20.36 -7.77 -15.33
N LEU A 472 -21.44 -7.24 -15.91
CA LEU A 472 -22.38 -6.34 -15.22
C LEU A 472 -23.21 -7.03 -14.12
N ASP A 473 -23.28 -8.36 -14.11
CA ASP A 473 -23.95 -9.13 -13.06
C ASP A 473 -23.09 -9.26 -11.79
N LEU A 474 -21.81 -8.88 -11.84
CA LEU A 474 -20.92 -8.88 -10.68
C LEU A 474 -21.24 -7.71 -9.74
N PRO A 475 -21.16 -7.92 -8.41
CA PRO A 475 -21.31 -6.83 -7.46
C PRO A 475 -20.10 -5.88 -7.50
N CYS A 476 -20.29 -4.70 -6.92
CA CYS A 476 -19.21 -3.75 -6.69
C CYS A 476 -18.07 -4.39 -5.89
N THR A 477 -16.84 -3.98 -6.21
CA THR A 477 -15.67 -4.39 -5.42
C THR A 477 -15.63 -3.65 -4.10
N PRO A 478 -15.31 -4.31 -2.97
CA PRO A 478 -15.00 -3.62 -1.73
C PRO A 478 -13.76 -2.74 -1.91
N ASP A 479 -13.77 -1.56 -1.29
CA ASP A 479 -12.64 -0.64 -1.19
C ASP A 479 -12.48 -0.18 0.26
N VAL A 480 -11.27 -0.30 0.81
CA VAL A 480 -10.92 0.17 2.15
C VAL A 480 -11.33 1.64 2.37
N GLY A 481 -11.23 2.49 1.34
CA GLY A 481 -11.59 3.91 1.42
C GLY A 481 -13.04 4.15 1.87
N ASP A 482 -13.97 3.27 1.52
CA ASP A 482 -15.39 3.41 1.89
C ASP A 482 -15.61 3.25 3.40
N TYR A 483 -14.74 2.47 4.06
CA TYR A 483 -14.81 2.22 5.49
C TYR A 483 -14.11 3.27 6.35
N LEU A 484 -13.25 4.08 5.73
CA LEU A 484 -12.62 5.26 6.34
C LEU A 484 -13.55 6.46 6.34
N GLN A 485 -14.31 6.64 5.26
CA GLN A 485 -15.22 7.78 5.06
C GLN A 485 -16.55 7.66 5.79
N LEU A 486 -16.91 6.47 6.26
CA LEU A 486 -17.96 6.29 7.27
C LEU A 486 -17.49 6.95 8.57
N ARG A 487 -17.55 8.29 8.63
CA ARG A 487 -17.50 9.07 9.87
C ARG A 487 -18.47 8.41 10.83
N ILE A 488 -18.04 8.29 12.09
CA ILE A 488 -18.92 7.92 13.19
C ILE A 488 -20.14 8.82 13.07
N GLY A 489 -21.25 8.27 12.58
CA GLY A 489 -22.53 8.93 12.69
C GLY A 489 -22.72 9.20 14.17
N LEU A 490 -22.88 10.47 14.52
CA LEU A 490 -23.45 10.90 15.78
C LEU A 490 -24.70 10.05 16.02
N VAL A 491 -24.57 9.01 16.84
CA VAL A 491 -25.71 8.36 17.45
C VAL A 491 -26.20 9.30 18.53
N GLY A 492 -27.27 10.03 18.22
CA GLY A 492 -28.25 10.49 19.21
C GLY A 492 -27.96 11.82 19.93
N LEU A 493 -28.07 12.94 19.20
CA LEU A 493 -28.59 14.18 19.78
C LEU A 493 -29.58 14.81 18.79
N SER A 494 -30.76 14.22 18.69
CA SER A 494 -31.98 14.94 18.34
C SER A 494 -33.20 14.13 18.78
N LYS A 495 -33.63 14.38 20.01
CA LYS A 495 -35.04 14.31 20.45
C LYS A 495 -35.23 15.38 21.53
N LYS A 496 -35.67 16.56 21.10
CA LYS A 496 -36.84 17.21 21.69
C LYS A 496 -37.87 17.33 20.59
#